data_AF-A0AAD9RDU5-F1
#
_entry.id   AF-A0AAD9RDU5-F1
#
_cell.length_a   1.000
_cell.length_b   1.000
_cell.length_c   1.000
_cell.angle_alpha   90.00
_cell.angle_beta   90.00
_cell.angle_gamma   90.00
#
_symmetry.space_group_name_H-M   'P 1'
#
loop_
_entity.id
_entity.type
_entity.pdbx_description
1 polymer ?
#
loop_
_entity_poly.entity_id
_entity_poly.type
_entity_poly.pdbx_seq_one_letter_code
_entity_poly.pdbx_strand_id
1 'polypeptide(L)'
;MNTLILICLICCVWPISGAEKDAYCFQYTWPGPMYANSSSVNCTSDKFKGVPCIAPIIVGSRPPNISYLWDKWDKETKLNPHLCTLQDGYACISYSYIYNNAVLNTSHYCGKIIEDKTVAITSGCFYYKVDGHIIEVCACRSTGSKPCNTATKQTSSAITLLSSVVMLFYNFYNK
;
A
#
# COMPACT_ATOMS: atom_id res chain seq x y z
N MET A 1 -17.34 -39.17 -44.98
CA MET A 1 -16.82 -39.37 -43.62
C MET A 1 -15.34 -39.00 -43.60
N ASN A 2 -15.01 -37.72 -43.45
CA ASN A 2 -13.67 -37.18 -43.11
C ASN A 2 -13.61 -35.66 -43.35
N THR A 3 -14.18 -34.86 -42.45
CA THR A 3 -14.00 -33.40 -42.43
C THR A 3 -14.21 -32.81 -41.03
N LEU A 4 -13.82 -33.55 -39.99
CA LEU A 4 -14.06 -33.14 -38.59
C LEU A 4 -12.85 -33.23 -37.66
N ILE A 5 -11.65 -33.54 -38.17
CA ILE A 5 -10.45 -33.72 -37.32
C ILE A 5 -9.49 -32.50 -37.36
N LEU A 6 -9.78 -31.45 -38.14
CA LEU A 6 -8.83 -30.33 -38.31
C LEU A 6 -9.08 -29.08 -37.45
N ILE A 7 -9.93 -29.15 -36.43
CA ILE A 7 -10.24 -27.97 -35.57
C ILE A 7 -9.64 -28.10 -34.15
N CYS A 8 -9.13 -29.28 -33.77
CA CYS A 8 -8.71 -29.55 -32.39
C CYS A 8 -7.23 -29.20 -32.07
N LEU A 9 -6.45 -28.68 -33.02
CA LEU A 9 -5.01 -28.41 -32.84
C LEU A 9 -4.66 -26.93 -32.58
N ILE A 10 -5.64 -26.02 -32.54
CA ILE A 10 -5.40 -24.58 -32.28
C ILE A 10 -5.60 -24.23 -30.78
N CYS A 11 -6.09 -25.15 -29.95
CA CYS A 11 -6.24 -24.91 -28.50
C CYS A 11 -4.94 -25.02 -27.69
N CYS A 12 -3.81 -25.37 -28.33
CA CYS A 12 -2.50 -25.38 -27.70
C CYS A 12 -1.73 -24.06 -27.85
N VAL A 13 -2.42 -22.95 -28.14
CA VAL A 13 -1.85 -21.63 -27.88
C VAL A 13 -1.85 -21.47 -26.36
N TRP A 14 -0.75 -21.89 -25.75
CA TRP A 14 -0.44 -21.56 -24.37
C TRP A 14 -0.69 -20.06 -24.20
N PRO A 15 -1.43 -19.61 -23.18
CA PRO A 15 -1.41 -18.20 -22.85
C PRO A 15 0.05 -17.88 -22.60
N ILE A 16 0.61 -17.03 -23.47
CA ILE A 16 1.89 -16.38 -23.27
C ILE A 16 1.78 -15.81 -21.86
N SER A 17 2.53 -16.39 -20.92
CA SER A 17 2.69 -15.83 -19.58
C SER A 17 3.28 -14.44 -19.80
N GLY A 18 2.43 -13.42 -19.82
CA GLY A 18 2.87 -12.04 -19.75
C GLY A 18 3.80 -11.98 -18.56
N ALA A 19 5.03 -11.52 -18.77
CA ALA A 19 6.04 -11.43 -17.74
C ALA A 19 5.39 -10.92 -16.45
N GLU A 20 5.32 -11.77 -15.44
CA GLU A 20 4.73 -11.44 -14.16
C GLU A 20 5.52 -10.25 -13.63
N LYS A 21 4.93 -9.05 -13.71
CA LYS A 21 5.60 -7.85 -13.24
C LYS A 21 5.68 -7.97 -11.74
N ASP A 22 6.89 -8.18 -11.23
CA ASP A 22 7.19 -8.19 -9.81
C ASP A 22 6.42 -7.03 -9.13
N ALA A 23 5.53 -7.36 -8.19
CA ALA A 23 4.79 -6.38 -7.43
C ALA A 23 5.63 -5.94 -6.22
N TYR A 24 5.56 -4.65 -5.88
CA TYR A 24 6.34 -4.09 -4.78
C TYR A 24 5.47 -3.32 -3.79
N CYS A 25 5.93 -3.20 -2.56
CA CYS A 25 5.42 -2.28 -1.56
C CYS A 25 6.47 -1.22 -1.24
N PHE A 26 6.05 -0.02 -0.85
CA PHE A 26 6.97 0.90 -0.20
C PHE A 26 7.43 0.32 1.14
N GLN A 27 8.72 0.47 1.41
CA GLN A 27 9.37 0.06 2.63
C GLN A 27 10.18 1.21 3.22
N TYR A 28 9.74 1.78 4.33
CA TYR A 28 10.49 2.80 5.07
C TYR A 28 9.78 3.15 6.39
N THR A 29 10.45 3.92 7.23
CA THR A 29 9.82 4.60 8.38
C THR A 29 10.12 6.08 8.35
N TRP A 30 9.09 6.91 8.52
CA TRP A 30 9.22 8.32 8.85
C TRP A 30 8.93 8.48 10.35
N PRO A 31 9.95 8.80 11.17
CA PRO A 31 9.85 8.79 12.63
C PRO A 31 9.13 10.02 13.19
N GLY A 32 8.85 11.01 12.34
CA GLY A 32 8.15 12.22 12.72
C GLY A 32 9.00 13.48 12.76
N PRO A 33 8.35 14.66 12.92
CA PRO A 33 9.02 15.96 12.87
C PRO A 33 10.00 16.19 14.02
N MET A 34 9.78 15.55 15.18
CA MET A 34 10.68 15.66 16.34
C MET A 34 12.09 15.14 16.05
N TYR A 35 12.22 14.27 15.05
CA TYR A 35 13.49 13.68 14.65
C TYR A 35 14.12 14.40 13.45
N ALA A 36 13.53 15.49 12.94
CA ALA A 36 13.99 16.16 11.72
C ALA A 36 15.46 16.60 11.73
N ASN A 37 16.01 16.93 12.91
CA ASN A 37 17.40 17.34 13.11
C ASN A 37 18.28 16.22 13.68
N SER A 38 17.76 14.99 13.78
CA SER A 38 18.51 13.86 14.31
C SER A 38 19.40 13.27 13.23
N SER A 39 20.70 13.17 13.51
CA SER A 39 21.69 12.57 12.62
C SER A 39 21.72 11.04 12.67
N SER A 40 21.14 10.44 13.71
CA SER A 40 21.06 8.99 13.88
C SER A 40 19.71 8.58 14.47
N VAL A 41 18.85 8.05 13.61
CA VAL A 41 17.60 7.39 14.01
C VAL A 41 17.65 5.97 13.50
N ASN A 42 17.54 5.01 14.41
CA ASN A 42 17.52 3.60 14.10
C ASN A 42 16.38 2.89 14.84
N CYS A 43 16.03 1.71 14.38
CA CYS A 43 14.94 0.93 14.96
C CYS A 43 15.30 0.20 16.25
N THR A 44 16.54 0.30 16.73
CA THR A 44 17.01 -0.39 17.94
C THR A 44 16.73 0.39 19.23
N SER A 45 16.29 1.66 19.15
CA SER A 45 15.97 2.42 20.36
C SER A 45 14.65 1.97 21.00
N ASP A 46 14.58 1.99 22.33
CA ASP A 46 13.36 1.67 23.10
C ASP A 46 12.15 2.54 22.73
N LYS A 47 12.38 3.70 22.12
CA LYS A 47 11.34 4.63 21.66
C LYS A 47 10.46 4.04 20.54
N PHE A 48 10.93 2.99 19.85
CA PHE A 48 10.16 2.29 18.81
C PHE A 48 9.54 0.98 19.32
N LYS A 49 9.66 0.67 20.62
CA LYS A 49 9.09 -0.56 21.19
C LYS A 49 7.57 -0.56 21.03
N GLY A 50 7.04 -1.59 20.37
CA GLY A 50 5.60 -1.73 20.10
C GLY A 50 5.07 -0.93 18.90
N VAL A 51 5.93 -0.20 18.18
CA VAL A 51 5.58 0.49 16.92
C VAL A 51 6.41 -0.11 15.79
N PRO A 52 5.82 -0.45 14.62
CA PRO A 52 6.60 -0.93 13.49
C PRO A 52 7.68 0.07 13.10
N CYS A 53 8.95 -0.33 13.19
CA CYS A 53 10.08 0.45 12.69
C CYS A 53 10.82 -0.40 11.67
N ILE A 54 10.76 0.06 10.42
CA ILE A 54 11.24 -0.62 9.24
C ILE A 54 12.26 0.27 8.54
N ALA A 55 13.45 -0.28 8.31
CA ALA A 55 14.50 0.41 7.57
C ALA A 55 14.19 0.44 6.06
N PRO A 56 14.64 1.48 5.34
CA PRO A 56 15.40 2.64 5.82
C PRO A 56 14.54 3.70 6.51
N ILE A 57 15.17 4.50 7.38
CA ILE A 57 14.53 5.64 8.03
C ILE A 57 14.67 6.87 7.12
N ILE A 58 13.55 7.52 6.83
CA ILE A 58 13.52 8.80 6.11
C ILE A 58 13.26 9.90 7.14
N VAL A 59 14.28 10.70 7.43
CA VAL A 59 14.19 11.81 8.39
C VAL A 59 13.75 13.08 7.67
N GLY A 60 12.82 13.83 8.28
CA GLY A 60 12.37 15.11 7.77
C GLY A 60 11.27 15.72 8.62
N SER A 61 11.08 17.04 8.51
CA SER A 61 10.04 17.78 9.24
C SER A 61 8.62 17.49 8.76
N ARG A 62 8.46 16.86 7.60
CA ARG A 62 7.18 16.47 7.01
C ARG A 62 7.25 15.01 6.54
N PRO A 63 6.10 14.32 6.44
CA PRO A 63 6.04 13.02 5.79
C PRO A 63 6.65 13.09 4.38
N PRO A 64 7.40 12.07 3.95
CA PRO A 64 7.99 12.05 2.62
C PRO A 64 6.92 12.09 1.53
N ASN A 65 7.17 12.88 0.48
CA ASN A 65 6.33 12.86 -0.71
C ASN A 65 6.66 11.61 -1.54
N ILE A 66 5.94 10.52 -1.27
CA ILE A 66 6.19 9.21 -1.87
C ILE A 66 5.93 9.20 -3.38
N SER A 67 5.01 10.02 -3.88
CA SER A 67 4.83 10.16 -5.33
C SER A 67 6.10 10.69 -5.99
N TYR A 68 6.69 11.73 -5.41
CA TYR A 68 7.93 12.30 -5.89
C TYR A 68 9.13 11.34 -5.72
N LEU A 69 9.23 10.65 -4.59
CA LEU A 69 10.30 9.68 -4.37
C LEU A 69 10.19 8.50 -5.34
N TRP A 70 8.98 8.01 -5.60
CA TRP A 70 8.72 6.97 -6.60
C TRP A 70 9.22 7.36 -8.00
N ASP A 71 9.05 8.62 -8.41
CA ASP A 71 9.51 9.07 -9.72
C ASP A 71 11.03 9.22 -9.82
N LYS A 72 11.71 9.42 -8.68
CA LYS A 72 13.17 9.56 -8.61
C LYS A 72 13.91 8.26 -8.34
N TRP A 73 13.25 7.31 -7.71
CA TRP A 73 13.83 6.02 -7.40
C TRP A 73 14.05 5.22 -8.67
N ASP A 74 15.20 4.57 -8.73
CA ASP A 74 15.43 3.54 -9.74
C ASP A 74 14.44 2.40 -9.47
N LYS A 75 13.57 2.16 -10.46
CA LYS A 75 12.50 1.15 -10.43
C LYS A 75 12.98 -0.18 -10.99
N GLU A 76 14.11 -0.20 -11.69
CA GLU A 76 14.65 -1.38 -12.38
C GLU A 76 15.57 -2.19 -11.48
N THR A 77 16.19 -1.56 -10.48
CA THR A 77 17.03 -2.27 -9.52
C THR A 77 16.21 -2.89 -8.39
N LYS A 78 16.21 -4.23 -8.32
CA LYS A 78 15.78 -5.05 -7.15
C LYS A 78 16.51 -4.70 -5.83
N LEU A 79 17.45 -3.76 -5.88
CA LEU A 79 18.30 -3.30 -4.79
C LEU A 79 17.80 -2.02 -4.13
N ASN A 80 16.68 -1.43 -4.57
CA ASN A 80 16.15 -0.24 -3.93
C ASN A 80 15.70 -0.58 -2.50
N PRO A 81 16.40 -0.07 -1.45
CA PRO A 81 16.08 -0.43 -0.06
C PRO A 81 14.72 0.14 0.38
N HIS A 82 14.14 1.06 -0.39
CA HIS A 82 12.83 1.65 -0.12
C HIS A 82 11.66 0.86 -0.69
N LEU A 83 11.94 -0.28 -1.32
CA LEU A 83 10.96 -1.19 -1.88
C LEU A 83 11.18 -2.59 -1.31
N CYS A 84 10.09 -3.32 -1.11
CA CYS A 84 10.13 -4.75 -0.84
C CYS A 84 9.28 -5.48 -1.87
N THR A 85 9.76 -6.64 -2.32
CA THR A 85 9.01 -7.51 -3.23
C THR A 85 7.81 -8.10 -2.49
N LEU A 86 6.62 -7.93 -3.07
CA LEU A 86 5.38 -8.45 -2.52
C LEU A 86 5.29 -9.95 -2.77
N GLN A 87 5.46 -10.74 -1.72
CA GLN A 87 5.32 -12.20 -1.77
C GLN A 87 3.86 -12.63 -1.60
N ASP A 88 3.56 -13.85 -2.05
CA ASP A 88 2.26 -14.47 -1.79
C ASP A 88 1.96 -14.56 -0.29
N GLY A 89 0.71 -14.28 0.06
CA GLY A 89 0.27 -14.23 1.47
C GLY A 89 0.64 -12.94 2.23
N TYR A 90 1.44 -12.05 1.65
CA TYR A 90 1.74 -10.72 2.20
C TYR A 90 0.86 -9.65 1.54
N ALA A 91 0.74 -8.50 2.21
CA ALA A 91 0.11 -7.29 1.73
C ALA A 91 1.05 -6.09 1.94
N CYS A 92 0.83 -5.03 1.18
CA CYS A 92 1.46 -3.75 1.43
C CYS A 92 0.76 -3.07 2.60
N ILE A 93 1.52 -2.75 3.63
CA ILE A 93 1.03 -2.17 4.87
C ILE A 93 1.47 -0.72 4.96
N SER A 94 0.57 0.13 5.45
CA SER A 94 0.90 1.43 6.03
C SER A 94 0.39 1.49 7.47
N TYR A 95 1.28 1.84 8.39
CA TYR A 95 0.99 1.95 9.81
C TYR A 95 1.27 3.39 10.24
N SER A 96 0.24 4.13 10.66
CA SER A 96 0.34 5.55 10.99
C SER A 96 -0.12 5.81 12.42
N TYR A 97 0.68 6.56 13.16
CA TYR A 97 0.32 7.05 14.49
C TYR A 97 -0.17 8.49 14.38
N ILE A 98 -1.42 8.76 14.76
CA ILE A 98 -2.12 10.03 14.51
C ILE A 98 -2.54 10.64 15.85
N TYR A 99 -2.27 11.94 16.01
CA TYR A 99 -2.72 12.74 17.15
C TYR A 99 -3.29 14.06 16.65
N ASN A 100 -4.47 14.47 17.14
CA ASN A 100 -5.14 15.70 16.70
C ASN A 100 -5.18 15.86 15.16
N ASN A 101 -5.55 14.79 14.45
CA ASN A 101 -5.60 14.72 12.97
C ASN A 101 -4.26 14.87 12.22
N ALA A 102 -3.14 15.00 12.94
CA ALA A 102 -1.79 15.07 12.39
C ALA A 102 -1.07 13.72 12.52
N VAL A 103 -0.38 13.29 11.46
CA VAL A 103 0.46 12.08 11.49
C VAL A 103 1.74 12.40 12.26
N LEU A 104 1.97 11.70 13.35
CA LEU A 104 3.17 11.83 14.18
C LEU A 104 4.32 10.99 13.64
N ASN A 105 4.05 9.76 13.21
CA ASN A 105 4.99 8.89 12.51
C ASN A 105 4.23 7.95 11.58
N THR A 106 4.93 7.38 10.60
CA THR A 106 4.35 6.35 9.73
C THR A 106 5.41 5.38 9.22
N SER A 107 5.02 4.13 9.08
CA SER A 107 5.85 3.03 8.61
C SER A 107 5.16 2.27 7.50
N HIS A 108 5.91 1.96 6.45
CA HIS A 108 5.44 1.29 5.24
C HIS A 108 6.28 0.04 5.04
N TYR A 109 5.64 -1.09 4.74
CA TYR A 109 6.35 -2.37 4.59
C TYR A 109 5.48 -3.46 3.95
N CYS A 110 6.13 -4.54 3.51
CA CYS A 110 5.48 -5.80 3.19
C CYS A 110 5.25 -6.56 4.49
N GLY A 111 4.01 -6.97 4.76
CA GLY A 111 3.74 -7.77 5.95
C GLY A 111 2.40 -8.49 5.88
N LYS A 112 2.00 -9.05 7.02
CA LYS A 112 0.74 -9.76 7.16
C LYS A 112 0.00 -9.21 8.38
N ILE A 113 -1.26 -8.83 8.19
CA ILE A 113 -2.15 -8.44 9.29
C ILE A 113 -3.13 -9.58 9.50
N ILE A 114 -3.27 -10.00 10.75
CA ILE A 114 -4.18 -11.06 11.18
C ILE A 114 -4.98 -10.51 12.35
N GLU A 115 -6.25 -10.24 12.12
CA GLU A 115 -7.18 -9.77 13.17
C GLU A 115 -7.79 -10.99 13.89
N ASP A 116 -8.39 -11.93 13.14
CA ASP A 116 -9.19 -13.03 13.71
C ASP A 116 -8.59 -14.43 13.51
N LYS A 117 -7.25 -14.52 13.48
CA LYS A 117 -6.45 -15.77 13.49
C LYS A 117 -6.65 -16.76 12.33
N THR A 118 -7.51 -16.47 11.34
CA THR A 118 -7.85 -17.43 10.27
C THR A 118 -7.43 -16.98 8.87
N VAL A 119 -7.50 -15.68 8.55
CA VAL A 119 -7.18 -15.17 7.21
C VAL A 119 -6.37 -13.88 7.29
N ALA A 120 -5.38 -13.74 6.40
CA ALA A 120 -4.62 -12.50 6.24
C ALA A 120 -5.52 -11.42 5.64
N ILE A 121 -5.50 -10.24 6.23
CA ILE A 121 -6.16 -9.09 5.61
C ILE A 121 -5.31 -8.62 4.42
N THR A 122 -5.93 -8.51 3.26
CA THR A 122 -5.27 -8.18 1.99
C THR A 122 -5.63 -6.78 1.48
N SER A 123 -6.70 -6.18 2.02
CA SER A 123 -7.19 -4.85 1.66
C SER A 123 -8.04 -4.24 2.79
N GLY A 124 -7.96 -2.92 2.97
CA GLY A 124 -8.78 -2.15 3.93
C GLY A 124 -7.96 -1.44 5.00
N CYS A 125 -8.60 -0.55 5.76
CA CYS A 125 -7.97 0.22 6.85
C CYS A 125 -8.68 -0.02 8.18
N PHE A 126 -7.89 -0.13 9.25
CA PHE A 126 -8.33 -0.41 10.61
C PHE A 126 -7.85 0.70 11.53
N TYR A 127 -8.69 1.05 12.50
CA TYR A 127 -8.46 2.19 13.39
C TYR A 127 -8.55 1.75 14.84
N TYR A 128 -7.46 1.94 15.59
CA TYR A 128 -7.40 1.66 17.02
C TYR A 128 -7.21 2.97 17.78
N LYS A 129 -8.00 3.18 18.83
CA LYS A 129 -7.80 4.32 19.74
C LYS A 129 -6.99 3.87 20.94
N VAL A 130 -5.87 4.53 21.18
CA VAL A 130 -4.97 4.23 22.31
C VAL A 130 -4.48 5.55 22.89
N ASP A 131 -4.76 5.82 24.16
CA ASP A 131 -4.27 6.99 24.91
C ASP A 131 -4.47 8.33 24.18
N GLY A 132 -5.66 8.54 23.60
CA GLY A 132 -5.99 9.77 22.84
C GLY A 132 -5.39 9.84 21.42
N HIS A 133 -4.64 8.83 21.01
CA HIS A 133 -4.09 8.68 19.67
C HIS A 133 -4.95 7.73 18.83
N ILE A 134 -4.86 7.87 17.51
CA ILE A 134 -5.44 6.96 16.53
C ILE A 134 -4.30 6.24 15.83
N ILE A 135 -4.31 4.91 15.89
CA ILE A 135 -3.46 4.05 15.09
C ILE A 135 -4.26 3.65 13.85
N GLU A 136 -3.80 4.09 12.68
CA GLU A 136 -4.36 3.68 11.39
C GLU A 136 -3.45 2.61 10.77
N VAL A 137 -4.02 1.45 10.45
CA VAL A 137 -3.32 0.37 9.77
C VAL A 137 -4.07 0.03 8.50
N CYS A 138 -3.47 0.28 7.33
CA CYS A 138 -4.05 -0.09 6.05
C CYS A 138 -3.28 -1.22 5.38
N ALA A 139 -4.00 -2.11 4.74
CA ALA A 139 -3.50 -3.16 3.87
C ALA A 139 -3.98 -2.94 2.44
N CYS A 140 -3.17 -3.30 1.46
CA CYS A 140 -3.56 -3.36 0.06
C CYS A 140 -2.65 -4.29 -0.73
N ARG A 141 -3.06 -4.69 -1.94
CA ARG A 141 -2.19 -5.44 -2.88
C ARG A 141 -1.79 -4.57 -4.07
N SER A 142 -0.48 -4.49 -4.30
CA SER A 142 0.08 -3.85 -5.50
C SER A 142 0.01 -4.77 -6.71
N THR A 143 -0.12 -4.21 -7.91
CA THR A 143 -0.29 -4.96 -9.17
C THR A 143 0.84 -4.68 -10.18
N GLY A 144 2.09 -4.54 -9.71
CA GLY A 144 3.27 -4.31 -10.56
C GLY A 144 3.45 -2.87 -11.07
N SER A 145 2.67 -1.91 -10.54
CA SER A 145 2.81 -0.47 -10.77
C SER A 145 3.27 0.23 -9.48
N LYS A 146 3.03 1.54 -9.35
CA LYS A 146 3.33 2.27 -8.11
C LYS A 146 2.67 1.57 -6.92
N PRO A 147 3.41 1.28 -5.84
CA PRO A 147 2.84 0.60 -4.69
C PRO A 147 1.62 1.28 -4.10
N CYS A 148 0.64 0.49 -3.66
CA CYS A 148 -0.64 0.98 -3.16
C CYS A 148 -0.55 1.58 -1.73
N ASN A 149 0.46 1.19 -0.94
CA ASN A 149 0.63 1.68 0.44
C ASN A 149 1.25 3.08 0.48
N THR A 150 0.70 4.03 -0.28
CA THR A 150 1.12 5.43 -0.17
C THR A 150 0.52 6.08 1.06
N ALA A 151 1.28 6.92 1.78
CA ALA A 151 0.83 7.64 2.98
C ALA A 151 -0.28 8.68 2.75
N THR A 152 -0.86 8.72 1.55
CA THR A 152 -1.93 9.64 1.23
C THR A 152 -3.19 9.12 1.88
N LYS A 153 -3.73 9.87 2.86
CA LYS A 153 -5.11 9.69 3.33
C LYS A 153 -5.96 9.50 2.08
N GLN A 154 -6.43 8.27 1.85
CA GLN A 154 -7.36 8.00 0.79
C GLN A 154 -8.69 8.53 1.29
N THR A 155 -8.83 9.86 1.28
CA THR A 155 -10.14 10.48 1.20
C THR A 155 -10.65 10.12 -0.18
N SER A 156 -11.15 8.89 -0.30
CA SER A 156 -12.09 8.51 -1.34
C SER A 156 -13.19 9.55 -1.22
N SER A 157 -13.13 10.58 -2.08
CA SER A 157 -14.07 11.68 -2.05
C SER A 157 -15.46 11.08 -2.17
N ALA A 158 -16.22 11.02 -1.09
CA ALA A 158 -17.63 10.60 -1.10
C ALA A 158 -18.43 11.40 -2.16
N ILE A 159 -17.89 12.56 -2.56
CA ILE A 159 -18.34 13.42 -3.65
C ILE A 159 -18.41 12.69 -5.01
N THR A 160 -17.49 11.77 -5.35
CA THR A 160 -17.55 11.03 -6.62
C THR A 160 -18.56 9.87 -6.62
N LEU A 161 -18.89 9.33 -5.45
CA LEU A 161 -19.98 8.34 -5.31
C LEU A 161 -21.35 9.01 -5.34
N LEU A 162 -21.48 10.23 -4.79
CA LEU A 162 -22.74 10.97 -4.83
C LEU A 162 -23.13 11.40 -6.26
N SER A 163 -22.14 11.83 -7.07
CA SER A 163 -22.41 12.31 -8.43
C SER A 163 -22.87 11.20 -9.38
N SER A 164 -22.32 9.98 -9.24
CA SER A 164 -22.76 8.82 -10.03
C SER A 164 -24.18 8.37 -9.66
N VAL A 165 -24.54 8.41 -8.37
CA VAL A 165 -25.88 8.09 -7.89
C VAL A 165 -26.92 9.11 -8.38
N VAL A 166 -26.63 10.41 -8.32
CA VAL A 166 -27.54 11.47 -8.82
C VAL A 166 -27.77 11.35 -10.32
N MET A 167 -26.73 11.05 -11.12
CA MET A 167 -26.86 10.83 -12.56
C MET A 167 -27.71 9.61 -12.89
N LEU A 168 -27.61 8.54 -12.11
CA LEU A 168 -28.47 7.36 -12.27
C LEU A 168 -29.94 7.70 -11.97
N PHE A 169 -30.21 8.39 -10.86
CA PHE A 169 -31.58 8.82 -10.53
C PHE A 169 -32.18 9.78 -11.57
N TYR A 170 -31.41 10.73 -12.08
CA TYR A 170 -31.86 11.64 -13.14
C TYR A 170 -32.23 10.90 -14.43
N ASN A 171 -31.44 9.88 -14.82
CA ASN A 171 -31.72 9.07 -16.00
C ASN A 171 -32.92 8.13 -15.81
N PHE A 172 -33.19 7.66 -14.60
CA PHE A 172 -34.40 6.88 -14.28
C PHE A 172 -35.68 7.72 -14.25
N TYR A 173 -35.60 8.98 -13.84
CA TYR A 173 -36.78 9.86 -13.73
C TYR A 173 -37.19 10.49 -15.08
N ASN A 174 -36.24 10.73 -15.98
CA ASN A 174 -36.51 11.36 -17.29
C ASN A 174 -36.71 10.36 -18.43
N LYS A 175 -37.06 9.12 -18.11
CA LYS A 175 -37.37 8.06 -19.07
C LYS A 175 -38.74 7.47 -18.75
#